data_AF-A0A0P1KL76-F1
#
_entry.id   AF-A0A0P1KL76-F1
#
_cell.length_a   1.000
_cell.length_b   1.000
_cell.length_c   1.000
_cell.angle_alpha   90.00
_cell.angle_beta   90.00
_cell.angle_gamma   90.00
#
_symmetry.space_group_name_H-M   'P 1'
#
loop_
_entity.id
_entity.type
_entity.pdbx_description
1 polymer ?
#
loop_
_entity_poly.entity_id
_entity_poly.type
_entity_poly.pdbx_seq_one_letter_code
_entity_poly.pdbx_strand_id
1 'polypeptide(L)'
;MAKNKKKASKPKHEKKEPVEADCVASEPELADSQHEPASEKGLESIADDKTAEDEASLRKEVQHLQNELANLKLQLEKQAETESEDHEDEKSGKDDKNAEEKEELTMQLAKVQEERDQFENQYNSLLSRLSSMKSVFNKMRESQEELDSCQEQLREYESQNLSLRNKLENSNREHEDLQNTVATLNQEVSGLNDECELLSQELSEAVKKSSKFEEDLKIMLSQTADERRTWESKFKELELLLSNRKQDMESLKEEREDLKQRLEKSERLKEASEASLTELERQLELQQQTGEEIVSEKVKQIQTLEAQVQEYRIKNEKNELELANLLSQAEGMKGVMEQKEALQQECKERLLQIGKLRHEAIILNEHLTKALAMLKKSSDSETVDKELISNLLISFVAIPRADPKKFEVLELISSFLNWDDDKKQQAGLIYAANGQRPNTNGSRTQNFVSLWTEFLEKESVN
;
A
#
# COMPACT_ATOMS: atom_id res chain seq x y z
N MET A 1 -20.45 -39.71 -29.97
CA MET A 1 -20.32 -41.16 -30.18
C MET A 1 -20.31 -41.84 -28.83
N ALA A 2 -21.17 -42.83 -28.65
CA ALA A 2 -21.45 -43.51 -27.39
C ALA A 2 -20.53 -44.71 -27.15
N LYS A 3 -20.34 -45.07 -25.86
CA LYS A 3 -20.41 -46.43 -25.24
C LYS A 3 -19.70 -46.35 -23.89
N ASN A 4 -20.42 -46.37 -22.75
CA ASN A 4 -20.97 -47.52 -21.98
C ASN A 4 -20.21 -47.62 -20.64
N LYS A 5 -20.88 -47.40 -19.50
CA LYS A 5 -21.42 -48.44 -18.57
C LYS A 5 -20.31 -49.09 -17.73
N LYS A 6 -20.40 -49.35 -16.41
CA LYS A 6 -21.52 -49.33 -15.45
C LYS A 6 -20.93 -49.62 -14.04
N LYS A 7 -21.52 -48.96 -13.03
CA LYS A 7 -22.09 -49.50 -11.76
C LYS A 7 -21.23 -50.22 -10.69
N ALA A 8 -21.43 -49.69 -9.48
CA ALA A 8 -21.93 -50.34 -8.24
C ALA A 8 -20.93 -51.19 -7.42
N SER A 9 -20.54 -50.78 -6.20
CA SER A 9 -21.29 -50.81 -4.91
C SER A 9 -21.38 -52.21 -4.28
N LYS A 10 -20.78 -52.35 -3.08
CA LYS A 10 -21.16 -53.15 -1.87
C LYS A 10 -19.90 -53.72 -1.12
N PRO A 11 -20.01 -54.31 0.09
CA PRO A 11 -19.95 -53.61 1.38
C PRO A 11 -18.82 -54.16 2.29
N LYS A 12 -18.62 -53.51 3.44
CA LYS A 12 -17.77 -54.00 4.54
C LYS A 12 -18.50 -55.09 5.32
N HIS A 13 -17.84 -56.20 5.61
CA HIS A 13 -18.21 -57.14 6.67
C HIS A 13 -16.98 -57.51 7.51
N GLU A 14 -17.14 -57.25 8.81
CA GLU A 14 -16.64 -57.95 10.00
C GLU A 14 -15.23 -58.58 10.03
N LYS A 15 -14.43 -58.00 10.93
CA LYS A 15 -13.39 -58.68 11.69
C LYS A 15 -14.02 -59.27 12.96
N LYS A 16 -13.63 -60.48 13.34
CA LYS A 16 -13.66 -60.96 14.73
C LYS A 16 -12.32 -61.64 15.06
N GLU A 17 -11.86 -61.32 16.26
CA GLU A 17 -10.64 -61.78 16.96
C GLU A 17 -10.73 -63.27 17.34
N PRO A 18 -9.69 -63.81 18.00
CA PRO A 18 -9.82 -63.87 19.46
C PRO A 18 -8.54 -63.58 20.26
N VAL A 19 -8.78 -63.14 21.50
CA VAL A 19 -7.83 -62.87 22.60
C VAL A 19 -8.09 -63.89 23.72
N GLU A 20 -7.02 -64.26 24.43
CA GLU A 20 -7.00 -65.12 25.63
C GLU A 20 -7.64 -64.47 26.88
N ALA A 21 -8.23 -65.30 27.76
CA ALA A 21 -7.92 -65.41 29.21
C ALA A 21 -9.13 -65.88 30.07
N ASP A 22 -8.88 -66.94 30.84
CA ASP A 22 -9.33 -67.32 32.20
C ASP A 22 -10.68 -66.85 32.79
N CYS A 23 -11.49 -67.78 33.32
CA CYS A 23 -11.80 -67.92 34.77
C CYS A 23 -12.79 -69.07 35.16
N VAL A 24 -12.28 -69.99 35.99
CA VAL A 24 -12.76 -70.70 37.22
C VAL A 24 -14.26 -70.83 37.60
N ALA A 25 -14.57 -72.08 38.03
CA ALA A 25 -15.53 -72.63 39.04
C ALA A 25 -17.00 -72.97 38.68
N SER A 26 -17.34 -74.27 38.81
CA SER A 26 -18.26 -74.85 39.83
C SER A 26 -18.61 -76.32 39.54
N GLU A 27 -18.32 -77.21 40.51
CA GLU A 27 -18.83 -78.60 40.69
C GLU A 27 -20.34 -78.62 41.13
N PRO A 28 -21.09 -79.76 41.22
CA PRO A 28 -20.64 -81.13 41.53
C PRO A 28 -21.41 -82.35 40.90
N GLU A 29 -20.92 -83.54 41.30
CA GLU A 29 -21.60 -84.85 41.52
C GLU A 29 -21.57 -86.01 40.49
N LEU A 30 -20.76 -87.04 40.86
CA LEU A 30 -21.07 -88.47 41.10
C LEU A 30 -20.96 -89.55 39.98
N ALA A 31 -20.30 -90.65 40.41
CA ALA A 31 -20.27 -92.04 39.94
C ALA A 31 -19.41 -92.36 38.69
N ASP A 32 -18.67 -93.48 38.56
CA ASP A 32 -18.26 -94.60 39.42
C ASP A 32 -17.23 -95.44 38.61
N SER A 33 -16.40 -96.19 39.34
CA SER A 33 -15.68 -97.42 38.96
C SER A 33 -14.35 -97.39 38.18
N GLN A 34 -13.37 -98.02 38.83
CA GLN A 34 -12.10 -98.50 38.33
C GLN A 34 -12.19 -100.00 37.97
N HIS A 35 -11.24 -100.41 37.13
CA HIS A 35 -10.47 -101.68 37.17
C HIS A 35 -11.03 -103.02 36.62
N GLU A 36 -10.18 -103.58 35.73
CA GLU A 36 -9.85 -104.97 35.38
C GLU A 36 -10.84 -105.89 34.67
N PRO A 37 -10.38 -106.65 33.64
CA PRO A 37 -11.15 -107.71 33.00
C PRO A 37 -10.99 -109.05 33.73
N ALA A 38 -12.12 -109.75 33.83
CA ALA A 38 -12.32 -110.99 34.55
C ALA A 38 -11.74 -112.25 33.87
N SER A 39 -11.34 -113.20 34.72
CA SER A 39 -11.31 -114.64 34.41
C SER A 39 -12.64 -115.27 34.79
N GLU A 40 -13.14 -116.23 34.01
CA GLU A 40 -14.17 -117.15 34.48
C GLU A 40 -13.79 -118.61 34.19
N LYS A 41 -13.81 -119.41 35.26
CA LYS A 41 -13.70 -120.85 35.33
C LYS A 41 -15.10 -121.47 35.21
N GLY A 42 -15.18 -122.65 34.61
CA GLY A 42 -16.28 -123.58 34.82
C GLY A 42 -16.15 -124.80 33.93
N LEU A 43 -15.73 -125.94 34.49
CA LEU A 43 -16.54 -127.17 34.54
C LEU A 43 -15.83 -128.28 35.35
N GLU A 44 -16.60 -128.86 36.27
CA GLU A 44 -16.34 -129.95 37.23
C GLU A 44 -15.98 -131.28 36.54
N SER A 45 -14.94 -132.01 36.97
CA SER A 45 -14.95 -133.13 37.95
C SER A 45 -16.17 -134.06 37.94
N ILE A 46 -16.02 -135.29 37.43
CA ILE A 46 -16.70 -136.53 37.85
C ILE A 46 -15.96 -137.73 37.20
N ALA A 47 -15.73 -138.78 38.00
CA ALA A 47 -15.40 -140.17 37.65
C ALA A 47 -13.91 -140.61 37.59
N ASP A 48 -13.20 -140.46 38.71
CA ASP A 48 -12.39 -141.55 39.27
C ASP A 48 -13.31 -142.38 40.19
N ASP A 49 -13.79 -143.56 39.76
CA ASP A 49 -14.32 -144.61 40.68
C ASP A 49 -14.66 -145.98 40.04
N LYS A 50 -14.12 -146.33 38.86
CA LYS A 50 -14.49 -147.60 38.19
C LYS A 50 -13.32 -148.53 37.82
N THR A 51 -12.08 -148.12 38.04
CA THR A 51 -10.89 -148.93 37.73
C THR A 51 -10.29 -149.61 38.95
N ALA A 52 -10.62 -149.15 40.16
CA ALA A 52 -10.08 -149.72 41.41
C ALA A 52 -10.82 -150.99 41.89
N GLU A 53 -12.13 -151.10 41.65
CA GLU A 53 -12.92 -152.29 42.03
C GLU A 53 -12.65 -153.51 41.13
N ASP A 54 -12.37 -153.26 39.84
CA ASP A 54 -12.03 -154.31 38.88
C ASP A 54 -10.59 -154.84 39.11
N GLU A 55 -9.63 -153.97 39.44
CA GLU A 55 -8.28 -154.39 39.83
C GLU A 55 -8.24 -155.15 41.16
N ALA A 56 -9.10 -154.80 42.12
CA ALA A 56 -9.21 -155.51 43.40
C ALA A 56 -9.87 -156.89 43.25
N SER A 57 -10.86 -157.03 42.37
CA SER A 57 -11.48 -158.33 42.05
C SER A 57 -10.52 -159.25 41.30
N LEU A 58 -9.76 -158.71 40.33
CA LEU A 58 -8.72 -159.47 39.63
C LEU A 58 -7.59 -159.93 40.59
N ARG A 59 -7.19 -159.10 41.57
CA ARG A 59 -6.19 -159.49 42.58
C ARG A 59 -6.69 -160.60 43.52
N LYS A 60 -7.99 -160.62 43.86
CA LYS A 60 -8.60 -161.69 44.66
C LYS A 60 -8.71 -163.00 43.88
N GLU A 61 -9.05 -162.94 42.60
CA GLU A 61 -9.10 -164.11 41.70
C GLU A 61 -7.69 -164.70 41.50
N VAL A 62 -6.67 -163.85 41.36
CA VAL A 62 -5.26 -164.27 41.25
C VAL A 62 -4.78 -164.90 42.56
N GLN A 63 -5.16 -164.39 43.73
CA GLN A 63 -4.85 -165.03 45.03
C GLN A 63 -5.59 -166.36 45.21
N HIS A 64 -6.83 -166.47 44.74
CA HIS A 64 -7.60 -167.73 44.77
C HIS A 64 -6.93 -168.80 43.89
N LEU A 65 -6.56 -168.46 42.66
CA LEU A 65 -5.87 -169.35 41.72
C LEU A 65 -4.45 -169.71 42.19
N GLN A 66 -3.75 -168.80 42.89
CA GLN A 66 -2.45 -169.10 43.52
C GLN A 66 -2.59 -170.09 44.70
N ASN A 67 -3.66 -169.98 45.49
CA ASN A 67 -3.95 -170.92 46.58
C ASN A 67 -4.41 -172.29 46.05
N GLU A 68 -5.18 -172.33 44.94
CA GLU A 68 -5.53 -173.59 44.27
C GLU A 68 -4.32 -174.27 43.64
N LEU A 69 -3.40 -173.52 43.01
CA LEU A 69 -2.13 -174.05 42.53
C LEU A 69 -1.23 -174.56 43.66
N ALA A 70 -1.22 -173.89 44.82
CA ALA A 70 -0.49 -174.38 45.99
C ALA A 70 -1.09 -175.68 46.53
N ASN A 71 -2.43 -175.81 46.57
CA ASN A 71 -3.11 -177.04 46.99
C ASN A 71 -2.92 -178.19 45.99
N LEU A 72 -2.94 -177.92 44.68
CA LEU A 72 -2.66 -178.92 43.64
C LEU A 72 -1.19 -179.36 43.65
N LYS A 73 -0.26 -178.45 43.94
CA LYS A 73 1.17 -178.80 44.11
C LYS A 73 1.38 -179.67 45.35
N LEU A 74 0.65 -179.40 46.44
CA LEU A 74 0.69 -180.20 47.67
C LEU A 74 -0.02 -181.56 47.54
N GLN A 75 -0.98 -181.70 46.62
CA GLN A 75 -1.55 -182.99 46.22
C GLN A 75 -0.62 -183.80 45.31
N LEU A 76 0.12 -183.15 44.41
CA LEU A 76 1.12 -183.79 43.54
C LEU A 76 2.37 -184.23 44.32
N GLU A 77 2.83 -183.44 45.29
CA GLU A 77 3.94 -183.81 46.18
C GLU A 77 3.55 -185.02 47.08
N LYS A 78 2.29 -185.10 47.51
CA LYS A 78 1.74 -186.26 48.23
C LYS A 78 1.51 -187.51 47.36
N GLN A 79 1.46 -187.38 46.03
CA GLN A 79 1.30 -188.51 45.11
C GLN A 79 2.62 -188.98 44.49
N ALA A 80 3.71 -188.22 44.61
CA ALA A 80 5.03 -188.60 44.13
C ALA A 80 5.93 -189.27 45.20
N GLU A 81 5.55 -189.23 46.49
CA GLU A 81 6.35 -189.77 47.60
C GLU A 81 5.97 -191.18 48.10
N THR A 82 5.11 -191.95 47.41
CA THR A 82 4.78 -193.33 47.86
C THR A 82 4.55 -194.32 46.71
N GLU A 83 5.58 -194.59 45.92
CA GLU A 83 5.81 -195.92 45.32
C GLU A 83 7.28 -196.32 45.52
N SER A 84 7.53 -196.84 46.72
CA SER A 84 8.61 -197.75 47.13
C SER A 84 8.39 -199.13 46.48
N GLU A 85 9.35 -199.70 45.75
CA GLU A 85 10.44 -200.60 46.21
C GLU A 85 10.06 -202.09 46.37
N ASP A 86 11.08 -202.95 46.18
CA ASP A 86 11.21 -204.42 46.40
C ASP A 86 10.97 -205.34 45.18
N HIS A 87 11.84 -206.31 44.82
CA HIS A 87 12.73 -207.15 45.63
C HIS A 87 14.06 -207.56 44.96
N GLU A 88 15.06 -207.72 45.83
CA GLU A 88 16.35 -208.40 45.64
C GLU A 88 16.26 -209.96 45.66
N ASP A 89 17.34 -210.56 45.14
CA ASP A 89 18.09 -211.74 45.64
C ASP A 89 17.82 -213.23 45.29
N GLU A 90 18.91 -213.79 44.73
CA GLU A 90 19.59 -215.10 44.93
C GLU A 90 19.03 -216.49 44.50
N LYS A 91 19.74 -217.06 43.51
CA LYS A 91 20.30 -218.43 43.32
C LYS A 91 19.53 -219.69 43.81
N SER A 92 19.30 -220.62 42.87
CA SER A 92 19.89 -222.01 42.84
C SER A 92 18.97 -223.06 42.15
N GLY A 93 19.38 -223.56 40.97
CA GLY A 93 19.31 -224.98 40.58
C GLY A 93 17.98 -225.65 40.16
N LYS A 94 18.07 -226.39 39.04
CA LYS A 94 17.24 -227.51 38.51
C LYS A 94 16.16 -227.26 37.44
N ASP A 95 16.48 -227.84 36.28
CA ASP A 95 15.68 -228.66 35.35
C ASP A 95 14.46 -228.06 34.58
N ASP A 96 14.73 -227.87 33.28
CA ASP A 96 13.98 -228.30 32.08
C ASP A 96 12.45 -227.99 31.94
N LYS A 97 12.14 -227.23 30.86
CA LYS A 97 10.85 -226.99 30.16
C LYS A 97 9.90 -225.87 30.65
N ASN A 98 10.04 -224.67 30.05
CA ASN A 98 8.90 -223.85 29.57
C ASN A 98 9.41 -222.56 28.88
N ALA A 99 9.27 -222.47 27.55
CA ALA A 99 9.81 -221.38 26.72
C ALA A 99 8.78 -220.66 25.83
N GLU A 100 7.50 -221.04 25.81
CA GLU A 100 6.55 -220.56 24.78
C GLU A 100 5.63 -219.39 25.22
N GLU A 101 5.43 -219.13 26.51
CA GLU A 101 4.51 -218.05 26.97
C GLU A 101 5.12 -216.63 27.02
N LYS A 102 6.44 -216.47 26.83
CA LYS A 102 7.13 -215.17 26.92
C LYS A 102 7.04 -214.31 25.65
N GLU A 103 6.66 -214.89 24.52
CA GLU A 103 6.75 -214.22 23.22
C GLU A 103 5.50 -213.39 22.86
N GLU A 104 4.33 -213.70 23.41
CA GLU A 104 3.10 -212.92 23.13
C GLU A 104 3.02 -211.59 23.90
N LEU A 105 3.62 -211.50 25.09
CA LEU A 105 3.60 -210.30 25.93
C LEU A 105 4.57 -209.19 25.44
N THR A 106 5.65 -209.54 24.76
CA THR A 106 6.64 -208.58 24.23
C THR A 106 6.10 -207.78 23.04
N MET A 107 5.20 -208.39 22.24
CA MET A 107 4.70 -207.77 21.01
C MET A 107 3.68 -206.64 21.27
N GLN A 108 2.93 -206.69 22.37
CA GLN A 108 1.98 -205.62 22.73
C GLN A 108 2.68 -204.36 23.26
N LEU A 109 3.83 -204.53 23.93
CA LEU A 109 4.62 -203.43 24.51
C LEU A 109 5.27 -202.57 23.41
N ALA A 110 5.70 -203.18 22.30
CA ALA A 110 6.30 -202.49 21.16
C ALA A 110 5.33 -201.54 20.43
N LYS A 111 4.05 -201.91 20.29
CA LYS A 111 3.04 -201.05 19.62
C LYS A 111 2.77 -199.77 20.41
N VAL A 112 2.67 -199.86 21.73
CA VAL A 112 2.40 -198.69 22.59
C VAL A 112 3.60 -197.72 22.59
N GLN A 113 4.82 -198.23 22.50
CA GLN A 113 6.02 -197.40 22.36
C GLN A 113 6.05 -196.63 21.02
N GLU A 114 5.67 -197.29 19.92
CA GLU A 114 5.61 -196.65 18.60
C GLU A 114 4.56 -195.54 18.54
N GLU A 115 3.38 -195.76 19.14
CA GLU A 115 2.34 -194.73 19.26
C GLU A 115 2.80 -193.54 20.11
N ARG A 116 3.50 -193.78 21.23
CA ARG A 116 4.08 -192.72 22.07
C ARG A 116 5.10 -191.88 21.31
N ASP A 117 6.03 -192.52 20.60
CA ASP A 117 7.08 -191.84 19.83
C ASP A 117 6.47 -191.01 18.68
N GLN A 118 5.38 -191.47 18.07
CA GLN A 118 4.63 -190.69 17.08
C GLN A 118 4.01 -189.44 17.69
N PHE A 119 3.38 -189.53 18.86
CA PHE A 119 2.82 -188.36 19.55
C PHE A 119 3.90 -187.39 20.04
N GLU A 120 5.05 -187.89 20.51
CA GLU A 120 6.16 -187.06 20.95
C GLU A 120 6.80 -186.29 19.78
N ASN A 121 6.93 -186.91 18.61
CA ASN A 121 7.38 -186.23 17.40
C ASN A 121 6.37 -185.18 16.90
N GLN A 122 5.07 -185.48 16.97
CA GLN A 122 4.02 -184.50 16.65
C GLN A 122 4.06 -183.31 17.63
N TYR A 123 4.27 -183.58 18.92
CA TYR A 123 4.43 -182.57 19.95
C TYR A 123 5.67 -181.69 19.71
N ASN A 124 6.83 -182.30 19.47
CA ASN A 124 8.08 -181.57 19.18
C ASN A 124 8.00 -180.76 17.88
N SER A 125 7.31 -181.26 16.85
CA SER A 125 7.08 -180.54 15.60
C SER A 125 6.12 -179.35 15.78
N LEU A 126 5.07 -179.52 16.59
CA LEU A 126 4.19 -178.43 17.00
C LEU A 126 4.94 -177.40 17.85
N LEU A 127 5.84 -177.83 18.72
CA LEU A 127 6.64 -176.94 19.57
C LEU A 127 7.69 -176.16 18.77
N SER A 128 8.31 -176.78 17.76
CA SER A 128 9.17 -176.11 16.78
C SER A 128 8.39 -175.08 15.95
N ARG A 129 7.19 -175.44 15.47
CA ARG A 129 6.29 -174.49 14.79
C ARG A 129 5.89 -173.35 15.72
N LEU A 130 5.54 -173.64 16.98
CA LEU A 130 5.21 -172.64 17.99
C LEU A 130 6.40 -171.71 18.28
N SER A 131 7.61 -172.24 18.34
CA SER A 131 8.85 -171.46 18.50
C SER A 131 9.13 -170.57 17.29
N SER A 132 8.96 -171.09 16.07
CA SER A 132 9.07 -170.30 14.84
C SER A 132 8.00 -169.21 14.75
N MET A 133 6.77 -169.53 15.16
CA MET A 133 5.64 -168.59 15.21
C MET A 133 5.89 -167.52 16.27
N LYS A 134 6.48 -167.87 17.42
CA LYS A 134 6.92 -166.91 18.45
C LYS A 134 8.02 -165.99 17.93
N SER A 135 8.97 -166.51 17.14
CA SER A 135 10.02 -165.67 16.52
C SER A 135 9.44 -164.72 15.46
N VAL A 136 8.53 -165.20 14.60
CA VAL A 136 7.81 -164.37 13.63
C VAL A 136 6.94 -163.34 14.36
N PHE A 137 6.28 -163.72 15.45
CA PHE A 137 5.46 -162.80 16.24
C PHE A 137 6.31 -161.73 16.93
N ASN A 138 7.48 -162.08 17.46
CA ASN A 138 8.43 -161.12 18.01
C ASN A 138 8.97 -160.16 16.94
N LYS A 139 9.32 -160.66 15.75
CA LYS A 139 9.72 -159.80 14.62
C LYS A 139 8.58 -158.94 14.10
N MET A 140 7.35 -159.46 14.10
CA MET A 140 6.16 -158.73 13.71
C MET A 140 5.87 -157.62 14.72
N ARG A 141 6.05 -157.91 16.02
CA ARG A 141 5.97 -156.93 17.09
C ARG A 141 7.06 -155.86 16.98
N GLU A 142 8.30 -156.24 16.75
CA GLU A 142 9.42 -155.31 16.53
C GLU A 142 9.16 -154.44 15.29
N SER A 143 8.72 -155.02 14.18
CA SER A 143 8.35 -154.26 12.98
C SER A 143 7.13 -153.36 13.19
N GLN A 144 6.21 -153.74 14.07
CA GLN A 144 5.07 -152.90 14.45
C GLN A 144 5.54 -151.73 15.31
N GLU A 145 6.42 -151.96 16.28
CA GLU A 145 7.02 -150.92 17.11
C GLU A 145 7.88 -149.95 16.25
N GLU A 146 8.62 -150.45 15.26
CA GLU A 146 9.33 -149.63 14.27
C GLU A 146 8.38 -148.84 13.35
N LEU A 147 7.28 -149.46 12.90
CA LEU A 147 6.26 -148.79 12.11
C LEU A 147 5.56 -147.69 12.91
N ASP A 148 5.26 -147.95 14.18
CA ASP A 148 4.66 -146.99 15.10
C ASP A 148 5.62 -145.81 15.37
N SER A 149 6.90 -146.09 15.57
CA SER A 149 7.96 -145.06 15.68
C SER A 149 8.10 -144.22 14.40
N CYS A 150 8.06 -144.86 13.23
CA CYS A 150 8.09 -144.17 11.94
C CYS A 150 6.83 -143.32 11.73
N GLN A 151 5.65 -143.82 12.13
CA GLN A 151 4.40 -143.04 12.11
C GLN A 151 4.45 -141.85 13.06
N GLU A 152 5.03 -142.00 14.25
CA GLU A 152 5.21 -140.91 15.20
C GLU A 152 6.16 -139.84 14.64
N GLN A 153 7.28 -140.24 14.04
CA GLN A 153 8.19 -139.32 13.34
C GLN A 153 7.52 -138.64 12.14
N LEU A 154 6.71 -139.37 11.36
CA LEU A 154 5.95 -138.80 10.26
C LEU A 154 4.97 -137.73 10.77
N ARG A 155 4.22 -138.03 11.84
CA ARG A 155 3.30 -137.07 12.48
C ARG A 155 4.04 -135.83 12.99
N GLU A 156 5.21 -136.01 13.59
CA GLU A 156 6.05 -134.90 14.05
C GLU A 156 6.53 -134.05 12.86
N TYR A 157 7.03 -134.67 11.78
CA TYR A 157 7.42 -133.94 10.57
C TYR A 157 6.25 -133.27 9.86
N GLU A 158 5.07 -133.86 9.88
CA GLU A 158 3.84 -133.24 9.36
C GLU A 158 3.43 -132.03 10.20
N SER A 159 3.47 -132.15 11.53
CA SER A 159 3.23 -131.06 12.47
C SER A 159 4.23 -129.91 12.28
N GLN A 160 5.52 -130.23 12.16
CA GLN A 160 6.58 -129.25 11.90
C GLN A 160 6.40 -128.57 10.53
N ASN A 161 6.07 -129.33 9.48
CA ASN A 161 5.78 -128.76 8.16
C ASN A 161 4.57 -127.84 8.19
N LEU A 162 3.50 -128.22 8.90
CA LEU A 162 2.33 -127.37 9.05
C LEU A 162 2.68 -126.08 9.81
N SER A 163 3.45 -126.19 10.90
CA SER A 163 3.92 -125.05 11.69
C SER A 163 4.81 -124.11 10.88
N LEU A 164 5.76 -124.64 10.09
CA LEU A 164 6.63 -123.87 9.21
C LEU A 164 5.85 -123.20 8.08
N ARG A 165 4.87 -123.88 7.49
CA ARG A 165 3.98 -123.28 6.48
C ARG A 165 3.17 -122.13 7.06
N ASN A 166 2.60 -122.30 8.26
CA ASN A 166 1.87 -121.23 8.93
C ASN A 166 2.80 -120.04 9.25
N LYS A 167 4.04 -120.29 9.69
CA LYS A 167 5.03 -119.22 9.92
C LYS A 167 5.42 -118.50 8.62
N LEU A 168 5.63 -119.25 7.53
CA LEU A 168 5.94 -118.68 6.23
C LEU A 168 4.77 -117.85 5.70
N GLU A 169 3.54 -118.34 5.84
CA GLU A 169 2.33 -117.61 5.42
C GLU A 169 2.15 -116.34 6.25
N ASN A 170 2.32 -116.40 7.58
CA ASN A 170 2.27 -115.22 8.43
C ASN A 170 3.37 -114.21 8.07
N SER A 171 4.61 -114.68 7.87
CA SER A 171 5.71 -113.80 7.46
C SER A 171 5.49 -113.18 6.08
N ASN A 172 4.86 -113.90 5.14
CA ASN A 172 4.48 -113.36 3.84
C ASN A 172 3.38 -112.29 3.97
N ARG A 173 2.36 -112.52 4.80
CA ARG A 173 1.32 -111.50 5.07
C ARG A 173 1.93 -110.24 5.69
N GLU A 174 2.79 -110.40 6.68
CA GLU A 174 3.54 -109.28 7.28
C GLU A 174 4.41 -108.55 6.24
N HIS A 175 5.03 -109.29 5.31
CA HIS A 175 5.82 -108.70 4.24
C HIS A 175 4.97 -107.91 3.24
N GLU A 176 3.80 -108.44 2.86
CA GLU A 176 2.84 -107.74 2.00
C GLU A 176 2.29 -106.48 2.68
N ASP A 177 1.96 -106.55 3.97
CA ASP A 177 1.51 -105.38 4.75
C ASP A 177 2.61 -104.31 4.85
N LEU A 178 3.85 -104.72 5.12
CA LEU A 178 5.00 -103.82 5.12
C LEU A 178 5.27 -103.23 3.73
N GLN A 179 5.10 -104.02 2.66
CA GLN A 179 5.24 -103.51 1.29
C GLN A 179 4.16 -102.49 0.94
N ASN A 180 2.92 -102.73 1.36
CA ASN A 180 1.81 -101.80 1.18
C ASN A 180 2.04 -100.49 1.95
N THR A 181 2.49 -100.56 3.21
CA THR A 181 2.81 -99.36 4.00
C THR A 181 3.99 -98.57 3.42
N VAL A 182 5.02 -99.24 2.90
CA VAL A 182 6.11 -98.58 2.18
C VAL A 182 5.61 -97.91 0.91
N ALA A 183 4.68 -98.52 0.17
CA ALA A 183 4.09 -97.91 -1.02
C ALA A 183 3.27 -96.66 -0.67
N THR A 184 2.43 -96.71 0.38
CA THR A 184 1.65 -95.55 0.82
C THR A 184 2.55 -94.43 1.34
N LEU A 185 3.56 -94.75 2.14
CA LEU A 185 4.53 -93.75 2.63
C LEU A 185 5.31 -93.10 1.49
N ASN A 186 5.73 -93.85 0.48
CA ASN A 186 6.39 -93.27 -0.70
C ASN A 186 5.46 -92.34 -1.49
N GLN A 187 4.17 -92.68 -1.59
CA GLN A 187 3.18 -91.81 -2.23
C GLN A 187 2.98 -90.52 -1.43
N GLU A 188 2.88 -90.60 -0.10
CA GLU A 188 2.80 -89.43 0.78
C GLU A 188 4.05 -88.56 0.69
N VAL A 189 5.25 -89.15 0.69
CA VAL A 189 6.52 -88.44 0.53
C VAL A 189 6.58 -87.72 -0.84
N SER A 190 6.12 -88.37 -1.92
CA SER A 190 6.02 -87.73 -3.23
C SER A 190 5.04 -86.56 -3.21
N GLY A 191 3.86 -86.74 -2.61
CA GLY A 191 2.87 -85.67 -2.49
C GLY A 191 3.37 -84.48 -1.67
N LEU A 192 4.04 -84.74 -0.54
CA LEU A 192 4.67 -83.70 0.28
C LEU A 192 5.80 -82.99 -0.46
N ASN A 193 6.59 -83.70 -1.27
CA ASN A 193 7.64 -83.09 -2.09
C ASN A 193 7.04 -82.15 -3.15
N ASP A 194 5.96 -82.56 -3.81
CA ASP A 194 5.25 -81.73 -4.78
C ASP A 194 4.66 -80.47 -4.11
N GLU A 195 4.07 -80.62 -2.92
CA GLU A 195 3.57 -79.49 -2.13
C GLU A 195 4.69 -78.54 -1.69
N CYS A 196 5.83 -79.08 -1.27
CA CYS A 196 7.02 -78.29 -0.93
C CYS A 196 7.54 -77.52 -2.15
N GLU A 197 7.53 -78.13 -3.34
CA GLU A 197 7.93 -77.46 -4.58
C GLU A 197 6.96 -76.33 -4.95
N LEU A 198 5.64 -76.57 -4.86
CA LEU A 198 4.62 -75.56 -5.10
C LEU A 198 4.75 -74.39 -4.12
N LEU A 199 4.86 -74.66 -2.82
CA LEU A 199 5.06 -73.63 -1.80
C LEU A 199 6.35 -72.84 -2.02
N SER A 200 7.42 -73.50 -2.45
CA SER A 200 8.69 -72.85 -2.78
C SER A 200 8.56 -71.93 -4.00
N GLN A 201 7.80 -72.33 -5.01
CA GLN A 201 7.50 -71.50 -6.17
C GLN A 201 6.64 -70.28 -5.79
N GLU A 202 5.58 -70.49 -5.00
CA GLU A 202 4.72 -69.40 -4.50
C GLU A 202 5.52 -68.40 -3.65
N LEU A 203 6.40 -68.89 -2.77
CA LEU A 203 7.29 -68.04 -1.98
C LEU A 203 8.25 -67.24 -2.88
N SER A 204 8.84 -67.88 -3.90
CA SER A 204 9.70 -67.21 -4.88
C SER A 204 8.96 -66.09 -5.62
N GLU A 205 7.71 -66.35 -6.04
CA GLU A 205 6.88 -65.33 -6.67
C GLU A 205 6.50 -64.20 -5.73
N ALA A 206 6.15 -64.51 -4.48
CA ALA A 206 5.81 -63.52 -3.46
C ALA A 206 7.01 -62.61 -3.18
N VAL A 207 8.22 -63.18 -3.06
CA VAL A 207 9.47 -62.42 -2.89
C VAL A 207 9.73 -61.53 -4.11
N LYS A 208 9.57 -62.03 -5.34
CA LYS A 208 9.71 -61.22 -6.56
C LYS A 208 8.70 -60.08 -6.62
N LYS A 209 7.45 -60.32 -6.24
CA LYS A 209 6.39 -59.29 -6.17
C LYS A 209 6.73 -58.23 -5.10
N SER A 210 7.16 -58.66 -3.91
CA SER A 210 7.59 -57.76 -2.84
C SER A 210 8.76 -56.88 -3.27
N SER A 211 9.79 -57.47 -3.89
CA SER A 211 10.96 -56.73 -4.39
C SER A 211 10.57 -55.69 -5.45
N LYS A 212 9.65 -56.01 -6.37
CA LYS A 212 9.12 -55.03 -7.33
C LYS A 212 8.37 -53.89 -6.64
N PHE A 213 7.50 -54.20 -5.67
CA PHE A 213 6.79 -53.17 -4.92
C PHE A 213 7.74 -52.27 -4.11
N GLU A 214 8.81 -52.82 -3.54
CA GLU A 214 9.85 -52.03 -2.87
C GLU A 214 10.58 -51.09 -3.84
N GLU A 215 10.90 -51.58 -5.05
CA GLU A 215 11.53 -50.76 -6.09
C GLU A 215 10.59 -49.66 -6.58
N ASP A 216 9.31 -49.97 -6.85
CA ASP A 216 8.29 -49.00 -7.22
C ASP A 216 8.09 -47.94 -6.11
N LEU A 217 8.00 -48.37 -4.84
CA LEU A 217 7.91 -47.45 -3.71
C LEU A 217 9.14 -46.54 -3.62
N LYS A 218 10.34 -47.06 -3.88
CA LYS A 218 11.58 -46.27 -3.89
C LYS A 218 11.59 -45.25 -5.01
N ILE A 219 11.12 -45.62 -6.21
CA ILE A 219 10.98 -44.71 -7.34
C ILE A 219 9.99 -43.60 -7.00
N MET A 220 8.79 -43.94 -6.50
CA MET A 220 7.79 -42.95 -6.10
C MET A 220 8.31 -42.02 -4.98
N LEU A 221 9.09 -42.56 -4.03
CA LEU A 221 9.70 -41.76 -2.97
C LEU A 221 10.78 -40.81 -3.52
N SER A 222 11.59 -41.24 -4.49
CA SER A 222 12.53 -40.34 -5.17
C SER A 222 11.82 -39.25 -5.98
N GLN A 223 10.76 -39.59 -6.71
CA GLN A 223 9.99 -38.63 -7.50
C GLN A 223 9.34 -37.58 -6.60
N THR A 224 8.69 -38.00 -5.52
CA THR A 224 8.09 -37.05 -4.56
C THR A 224 9.14 -36.21 -3.84
N ALA A 225 10.34 -36.75 -3.58
CA ALA A 225 11.46 -35.96 -3.05
C ALA A 225 11.97 -34.92 -4.05
N ASP A 226 12.07 -35.26 -5.34
CA ASP A 226 12.47 -34.33 -6.39
C ASP A 226 11.42 -33.26 -6.63
N GLU A 227 10.14 -33.62 -6.70
CA GLU A 227 9.02 -32.67 -6.76
C GLU A 227 9.08 -31.71 -5.58
N ARG A 228 9.27 -32.22 -4.35
CA ARG A 228 9.43 -31.39 -3.15
C ARG A 228 10.60 -30.42 -3.30
N ARG A 229 11.78 -30.86 -3.76
CA ARG A 229 12.92 -29.98 -4.03
C ARG A 229 12.59 -28.90 -5.06
N THR A 230 11.87 -29.23 -6.13
CA THR A 230 11.46 -28.22 -7.12
C THR A 230 10.51 -27.18 -6.53
N TRP A 231 9.55 -27.60 -5.69
CA TRP A 231 8.64 -26.69 -5.01
C TRP A 231 9.35 -25.83 -3.97
N GLU A 232 10.28 -26.39 -3.21
CA GLU A 232 11.14 -25.63 -2.29
C GLU A 232 11.98 -24.59 -3.03
N SER A 233 12.53 -24.93 -4.20
CA SER A 233 13.27 -23.97 -5.03
C SER A 233 12.38 -22.84 -5.52
N LYS A 234 11.19 -23.15 -6.05
CA LYS A 234 10.21 -22.14 -6.49
C LYS A 234 9.74 -21.26 -5.34
N PHE A 235 9.53 -21.85 -4.16
CA PHE A 235 9.15 -21.11 -2.97
C PHE A 235 10.23 -20.10 -2.56
N LYS A 236 11.50 -20.53 -2.50
CA LYS A 236 12.64 -19.64 -2.23
C LYS A 236 12.78 -18.53 -3.28
N GLU A 237 12.57 -18.83 -4.56
CA GLU A 237 12.57 -17.83 -5.63
C GLU A 237 11.46 -16.79 -5.44
N LEU A 238 10.24 -17.24 -5.09
CA LEU A 238 9.12 -16.34 -4.77
C LEU A 238 9.38 -15.50 -3.52
N GLU A 239 10.01 -16.06 -2.48
CA GLU A 239 10.43 -15.30 -1.29
C GLU A 239 11.45 -14.21 -1.63
N LEU A 240 12.45 -14.54 -2.46
CA LEU A 240 13.43 -13.56 -2.95
C LEU A 240 12.75 -12.47 -3.78
N LEU A 241 11.84 -12.84 -4.68
CA LEU A 241 11.10 -11.89 -5.50
C LEU A 241 10.22 -10.99 -4.65
N LEU A 242 9.54 -11.53 -3.63
CA LEU A 242 8.74 -10.76 -2.69
C LEU A 242 9.61 -9.80 -1.85
N SER A 243 10.78 -10.27 -1.39
CA SER A 243 11.75 -9.43 -0.68
C SER A 243 12.24 -8.26 -1.56
N ASN A 244 12.59 -8.55 -2.82
CA ASN A 244 13.00 -7.54 -3.78
C ASN A 244 11.88 -6.52 -4.04
N ARG A 245 10.64 -6.98 -4.28
CA ARG A 245 9.47 -6.09 -4.43
C ARG A 245 9.20 -5.23 -3.21
N LYS A 246 9.44 -5.74 -2.00
CA LYS A 246 9.34 -4.93 -0.77
C LYS A 246 10.41 -3.84 -0.73
N GLN A 247 11.64 -4.17 -1.12
CA GLN A 247 12.73 -3.20 -1.21
C GLN A 247 12.44 -2.11 -2.27
N ASP A 248 12.00 -2.50 -3.47
CA ASP A 248 11.55 -1.58 -4.53
C ASP A 248 10.42 -0.66 -4.02
N MET A 249 9.43 -1.23 -3.32
CA MET A 249 8.33 -0.47 -2.76
C MET A 249 8.81 0.54 -1.72
N GLU A 250 9.79 0.19 -0.91
CA GLU A 250 10.36 1.10 0.08
C GLU A 250 11.18 2.22 -0.59
N SER A 251 12.00 1.91 -1.60
CA SER A 251 12.74 2.95 -2.35
C SER A 251 11.78 3.91 -3.06
N LEU A 252 10.72 3.41 -3.68
CA LEU A 252 9.70 4.25 -4.32
C LEU A 252 8.94 5.12 -3.31
N LYS A 253 8.73 4.66 -2.08
CA LYS A 253 8.14 5.49 -1.01
C LYS A 253 9.11 6.59 -0.59
N GLU A 254 10.38 6.28 -0.42
CA GLU A 254 11.43 7.28 -0.12
C GLU A 254 11.51 8.34 -1.23
N GLU A 255 11.57 7.92 -2.50
CA GLU A 255 11.57 8.83 -3.65
C GLU A 255 10.30 9.69 -3.68
N ARG A 256 9.12 9.11 -3.38
CA ARG A 256 7.86 9.86 -3.31
C ARG A 256 7.90 10.91 -2.21
N GLU A 257 8.42 10.57 -1.04
CA GLU A 257 8.54 11.50 0.08
C GLU A 257 9.53 12.62 -0.23
N ASP A 258 10.67 12.31 -0.85
CA ASP A 258 11.64 13.30 -1.33
C ASP A 258 11.02 14.26 -2.35
N LEU A 259 10.27 13.74 -3.33
CA LEU A 259 9.57 14.56 -4.32
C LEU A 259 8.51 15.44 -3.67
N LYS A 260 7.77 14.91 -2.69
CA LYS A 260 6.78 15.69 -1.93
C LYS A 260 7.44 16.83 -1.17
N GLN A 261 8.56 16.57 -0.48
CA GLN A 261 9.32 17.61 0.21
C GLN A 261 9.89 18.66 -0.76
N ARG A 262 10.35 18.26 -1.95
CA ARG A 262 10.82 19.20 -2.98
C ARG A 262 9.67 20.06 -3.51
N LEU A 263 8.49 19.48 -3.72
CA LEU A 263 7.29 20.21 -4.13
C LEU A 263 6.91 21.25 -3.07
N GLU A 264 6.78 20.84 -1.80
CA GLU A 264 6.46 21.75 -0.70
C GLU A 264 7.47 22.90 -0.58
N LYS A 265 8.78 22.62 -0.75
CA LYS A 265 9.82 23.66 -0.78
C LYS A 265 9.63 24.61 -1.96
N SER A 266 9.32 24.10 -3.15
CA SER A 266 9.06 24.93 -4.33
C SER A 266 7.80 25.78 -4.18
N GLU A 267 6.75 25.25 -3.58
CA GLU A 267 5.52 25.99 -3.27
C GLU A 267 5.79 27.12 -2.29
N ARG A 268 6.52 26.87 -1.20
CA ARG A 268 6.94 27.93 -0.25
C ARG A 268 7.79 29.01 -0.90
N LEU A 269 8.71 28.64 -1.80
CA LEU A 269 9.51 29.62 -2.54
C LEU A 269 8.66 30.44 -3.49
N LYS A 270 7.70 29.81 -4.17
CA LYS A 270 6.73 30.48 -5.03
C LYS A 270 5.90 31.48 -4.22
N GLU A 271 5.30 31.06 -3.11
CA GLU A 271 4.53 31.93 -2.21
C GLU A 271 5.37 33.12 -1.70
N ALA A 272 6.63 32.89 -1.31
CA ALA A 272 7.53 33.95 -0.89
C ALA A 272 7.85 34.94 -2.03
N SER A 273 8.05 34.43 -3.26
CA SER A 273 8.26 35.27 -4.44
C SER A 273 7.01 36.07 -4.83
N GLU A 274 5.82 35.48 -4.74
CA GLU A 274 4.54 36.15 -4.97
C GLU A 274 4.33 37.26 -3.94
N ALA A 275 4.58 36.99 -2.65
CA ALA A 275 4.52 38.02 -1.61
C ALA A 275 5.50 39.18 -1.88
N SER A 276 6.74 38.87 -2.28
CA SER A 276 7.74 39.89 -2.66
C SER A 276 7.30 40.72 -3.88
N LEU A 277 6.72 40.08 -4.90
CA LEU A 277 6.16 40.76 -6.07
C LEU A 277 5.02 41.69 -5.67
N THR A 278 4.07 41.23 -4.85
CA THR A 278 2.96 42.08 -4.40
C THR A 278 3.44 43.29 -3.60
N GLU A 279 4.50 43.14 -2.78
CA GLU A 279 5.09 44.25 -2.05
C GLU A 279 5.82 45.23 -2.98
N LEU A 280 6.53 44.72 -4.00
CA LEU A 280 7.18 45.56 -5.01
C LEU A 280 6.15 46.31 -5.87
N GLU A 281 5.07 45.64 -6.27
CA GLU A 281 3.93 46.26 -6.98
C GLU A 281 3.33 47.39 -6.14
N ARG A 282 3.09 47.15 -4.85
CA ARG A 282 2.61 48.18 -3.91
C ARG A 282 3.58 49.35 -3.78
N GLN A 283 4.89 49.09 -3.71
CA GLN A 283 5.91 50.15 -3.66
C GLN A 283 5.95 50.96 -4.95
N LEU A 284 5.82 50.30 -6.10
CA LEU A 284 5.79 50.95 -7.41
C LEU A 284 4.53 51.82 -7.57
N GLU A 285 3.37 51.34 -7.14
CA GLU A 285 2.12 52.11 -7.14
C GLU A 285 2.24 53.36 -6.23
N LEU A 286 2.83 53.22 -5.04
CA LEU A 286 3.09 54.36 -4.15
C LEU A 286 4.09 55.37 -4.77
N GLN A 287 5.15 54.89 -5.43
CA GLN A 287 6.09 55.76 -6.15
C GLN A 287 5.44 56.47 -7.33
N GLN A 288 4.54 55.80 -8.05
CA GLN A 288 3.76 56.43 -9.12
C GLN A 288 2.85 57.52 -8.57
N GLN A 289 2.08 57.25 -7.52
CA GLN A 289 1.20 58.24 -6.88
C GLN A 289 1.97 59.46 -6.37
N THR A 290 3.08 59.24 -5.64
CA THR A 290 3.93 60.35 -5.17
C THR A 290 4.57 61.11 -6.34
N GLY A 291 4.96 60.42 -7.41
CA GLY A 291 5.44 61.05 -8.65
C GLY A 291 4.39 61.93 -9.30
N GLU A 292 3.13 61.46 -9.41
CA GLU A 292 2.00 62.22 -9.93
C GLU A 292 1.68 63.44 -9.07
N GLU A 293 1.73 63.31 -7.74
CA GLU A 293 1.56 64.42 -6.80
C GLU A 293 2.64 65.49 -7.00
N ILE A 294 3.91 65.10 -7.05
CA ILE A 294 5.03 66.02 -7.29
C ILE A 294 4.88 66.70 -8.65
N VAL A 295 4.54 65.96 -9.71
CA VAL A 295 4.31 66.54 -11.04
C VAL A 295 3.16 67.55 -10.99
N SER A 296 2.04 67.21 -10.34
CA SER A 296 0.89 68.10 -10.16
C SER A 296 1.26 69.38 -9.40
N GLU A 297 2.03 69.27 -8.32
CA GLU A 297 2.54 70.42 -7.57
C GLU A 297 3.47 71.30 -8.42
N LYS A 298 4.39 70.68 -9.17
CA LYS A 298 5.30 71.40 -10.07
C LYS A 298 4.56 72.09 -11.20
N VAL A 299 3.53 71.46 -11.77
CA VAL A 299 2.65 72.11 -12.77
C VAL A 299 1.94 73.32 -12.17
N LYS A 300 1.39 73.23 -10.95
CA LYS A 300 0.81 74.39 -10.26
C LYS A 300 1.83 75.51 -10.03
N GLN A 301 3.04 75.17 -9.59
CA GLN A 301 4.12 76.15 -9.42
C GLN A 301 4.48 76.83 -10.74
N ILE A 302 4.63 76.07 -11.82
CA ILE A 302 4.89 76.61 -13.16
C ILE A 302 3.77 77.55 -13.59
N GLN A 303 2.50 77.16 -13.45
CA GLN A 303 1.36 78.02 -13.79
C GLN A 303 1.37 79.33 -12.99
N THR A 304 1.70 79.30 -11.70
CA THR A 304 1.81 80.53 -10.89
C THR A 304 2.97 81.41 -11.34
N LEU A 305 4.12 80.83 -11.68
CA LEU A 305 5.28 81.58 -12.18
C LEU A 305 5.00 82.16 -13.57
N GLU A 306 4.35 81.40 -14.46
CA GLU A 306 3.90 81.89 -15.75
C GLU A 306 2.94 83.07 -15.61
N ALA A 307 1.96 82.99 -14.69
CA ALA A 307 1.04 84.09 -14.40
C ALA A 307 1.79 85.35 -13.88
N GLN A 308 2.76 85.17 -12.97
CA GLN A 308 3.60 86.28 -12.50
C GLN A 308 4.45 86.89 -13.62
N VAL A 309 5.05 86.06 -14.48
CA VAL A 309 5.83 86.53 -15.64
C VAL A 309 4.95 87.34 -16.59
N GLN A 310 3.72 86.89 -16.85
CA GLN A 310 2.76 87.66 -17.66
C GLN A 310 2.38 88.99 -16.99
N GLU A 311 2.14 88.99 -15.68
CA GLU A 311 1.86 90.23 -14.93
C GLU A 311 3.03 91.22 -15.01
N TYR A 312 4.27 90.74 -14.83
CA TYR A 312 5.47 91.58 -14.97
C TYR A 312 5.68 92.07 -16.40
N ARG A 313 5.38 91.27 -17.42
CA ARG A 313 5.41 91.71 -18.82
C ARG A 313 4.43 92.86 -19.05
N ILE A 314 3.18 92.73 -18.61
CA ILE A 314 2.17 93.79 -18.72
C ILE A 314 2.62 95.05 -17.97
N LYS A 315 3.17 94.92 -16.76
CA LYS A 315 3.73 96.05 -16.01
C LYS A 315 4.89 96.72 -16.74
N ASN A 316 5.79 95.92 -17.32
CA ASN A 316 6.93 96.45 -18.06
C ASN A 316 6.47 97.19 -19.33
N GLU A 317 5.55 96.62 -20.11
CA GLU A 317 4.95 97.29 -21.27
C GLU A 317 4.27 98.61 -20.87
N LYS A 318 3.55 98.63 -19.74
CA LYS A 318 2.96 99.86 -19.20
C LYS A 318 4.02 100.90 -18.83
N ASN A 319 5.08 100.49 -18.14
CA ASN A 319 6.18 101.38 -17.77
C ASN A 319 6.93 101.90 -19.00
N GLU A 320 7.11 101.09 -20.04
CA GLU A 320 7.70 101.51 -21.32
C GLU A 320 6.84 102.56 -22.02
N LEU A 321 5.52 102.40 -22.03
CA LEU A 321 4.58 103.41 -22.55
C LEU A 321 4.62 104.71 -21.74
N GLU A 322 4.68 104.61 -20.41
CA GLU A 322 4.81 105.78 -19.52
C GLU A 322 6.15 106.52 -19.74
N LEU A 323 7.26 105.79 -19.88
CA LEU A 323 8.57 106.34 -20.22
C LEU A 323 8.55 107.04 -21.58
N ALA A 324 7.95 106.43 -22.60
CA ALA A 324 7.82 107.03 -23.93
C ALA A 324 7.00 108.34 -23.87
N ASN A 325 5.93 108.37 -23.09
CA ASN A 325 5.12 109.57 -22.89
C ASN A 325 5.91 110.67 -22.15
N LEU A 326 6.63 110.34 -21.08
CA LEU A 326 7.48 111.29 -20.36
C LEU A 326 8.60 111.86 -21.24
N LEU A 327 9.22 111.03 -22.08
CA LEU A 327 10.22 111.49 -23.05
C LEU A 327 9.61 112.47 -24.06
N SER A 328 8.44 112.17 -24.60
CA SER A 328 7.71 113.08 -25.51
C SER A 328 7.36 114.40 -24.82
N GLN A 329 6.94 114.37 -23.55
CA GLN A 329 6.70 115.59 -22.77
C GLN A 329 7.99 116.39 -22.53
N ALA A 330 9.10 115.73 -22.25
CA ALA A 330 10.40 116.38 -22.08
C ALA A 330 10.89 117.05 -23.37
N GLU A 331 10.71 116.39 -24.52
CA GLU A 331 10.97 116.99 -25.84
C GLU A 331 10.06 118.21 -26.10
N GLY A 332 8.78 118.11 -25.75
CA GLY A 332 7.85 119.25 -25.81
C GLY A 332 8.28 120.43 -24.93
N MET A 333 8.69 120.17 -23.68
CA MET A 333 9.22 121.21 -22.78
C MET A 333 10.51 121.84 -23.29
N LYS A 334 11.39 121.04 -23.91
CA LYS A 334 12.61 121.55 -24.54
C LYS A 334 12.27 122.51 -25.69
N GLY A 335 11.28 122.20 -26.52
CA GLY A 335 10.79 123.11 -27.56
C GLY A 335 10.23 124.42 -27.00
N VAL A 336 9.48 124.37 -25.89
CA VAL A 336 8.99 125.59 -25.20
C VAL A 336 10.15 126.40 -24.60
N MET A 337 11.19 125.75 -24.09
CA MET A 337 12.38 126.42 -23.58
C MET A 337 13.11 127.18 -24.70
N GLU A 338 13.29 126.57 -25.87
CA GLU A 338 13.89 127.23 -27.04
C GLU A 338 13.07 128.45 -27.48
N GLN A 339 11.73 128.36 -27.46
CA GLN A 339 10.85 129.50 -27.73
C GLN A 339 11.01 130.63 -26.71
N LYS A 340 11.13 130.29 -25.41
CA LYS A 340 11.38 131.28 -24.35
C LYS A 340 12.72 131.98 -24.54
N GLU A 341 13.76 131.26 -24.95
CA GLU A 341 15.08 131.83 -25.21
C GLU A 341 15.06 132.82 -26.39
N ALA A 342 14.32 132.51 -27.46
CA ALA A 342 14.10 133.43 -28.58
C ALA A 342 13.36 134.71 -28.16
N LEU A 343 12.28 134.58 -27.38
CA LEU A 343 11.56 135.74 -26.83
C LEU A 343 12.43 136.59 -25.90
N GLN A 344 13.33 135.96 -25.13
CA GLN A 344 14.27 136.68 -24.29
C GLN A 344 15.26 137.52 -25.11
N GLN A 345 15.70 137.03 -26.27
CA GLN A 345 16.52 137.80 -27.20
C GLN A 345 15.75 138.99 -27.79
N GLU A 346 14.50 138.78 -28.24
CA GLU A 346 13.65 139.85 -28.76
C GLU A 346 13.43 140.95 -27.71
N CYS A 347 13.17 140.59 -26.45
CA CYS A 347 13.04 141.55 -25.35
C CYS A 347 14.31 142.39 -25.14
N LYS A 348 15.51 141.80 -25.27
CA LYS A 348 16.78 142.53 -25.15
C LYS A 348 16.96 143.54 -26.29
N GLU A 349 16.62 143.16 -27.52
CA GLU A 349 16.68 144.06 -28.67
C GLU A 349 15.73 145.24 -28.52
N ARG A 350 14.49 144.99 -28.07
CA ARG A 350 13.51 146.04 -27.75
C ARG A 350 14.00 146.97 -26.64
N LEU A 351 14.64 146.43 -25.60
CA LEU A 351 15.23 147.24 -24.53
C LEU A 351 16.32 148.18 -25.06
N LEU A 352 17.14 147.71 -26.01
CA LEU A 352 18.21 148.48 -26.63
C LEU A 352 17.64 149.59 -27.52
N GLN A 353 16.52 149.34 -28.21
CA GLN A 353 15.79 150.34 -28.99
C GLN A 353 15.16 151.42 -28.09
N ILE A 354 14.61 151.04 -26.94
CA ILE A 354 14.12 151.99 -25.92
C ILE A 354 15.28 152.86 -25.41
N GLY A 355 16.46 152.28 -25.19
CA GLY A 355 17.67 153.03 -24.83
C GLY A 355 18.03 154.11 -25.84
N LYS A 356 17.96 153.81 -27.14
CA LYS A 356 18.20 154.79 -28.23
C LYS A 356 17.19 155.93 -28.23
N LEU A 357 15.89 155.62 -28.18
CA LEU A 357 14.81 156.63 -28.18
C LEU A 357 14.86 157.54 -26.95
N ARG A 358 15.25 157.01 -25.78
CA ARG A 358 15.44 157.82 -24.57
C ARG A 358 16.56 158.85 -24.74
N HIS A 359 17.65 158.49 -25.43
CA HIS A 359 18.76 159.41 -25.65
C HIS A 359 18.38 160.54 -26.62
N GLU A 360 17.63 160.23 -27.69
CA GLU A 360 17.10 161.24 -28.61
C GLU A 360 16.14 162.23 -27.91
N ALA A 361 15.28 161.74 -27.01
CA ALA A 361 14.37 162.59 -26.25
C ALA A 361 15.10 163.57 -25.30
N ILE A 362 16.24 163.16 -24.75
CA ILE A 362 17.07 164.02 -23.89
C ILE A 362 17.68 165.17 -24.70
N ILE A 363 18.23 164.89 -25.90
CA ILE A 363 18.82 165.90 -26.78
C ILE A 363 17.78 166.95 -27.22
N LEU A 364 16.55 166.51 -27.53
CA LEU A 364 15.48 167.42 -27.96
C LEU A 364 15.08 168.45 -26.89
N ASN A 365 15.11 168.05 -25.61
CA ASN A 365 14.76 168.90 -24.47
C ASN A 365 15.81 170.02 -24.25
N GLU A 366 17.06 169.76 -24.60
CA GLU A 366 18.15 170.74 -24.52
C GLU A 366 17.99 171.87 -25.57
N HIS A 367 17.49 171.55 -26.77
CA HIS A 367 17.21 172.53 -27.82
C HIS A 367 16.04 173.48 -27.45
N LEU A 368 14.99 172.97 -26.79
CA LEU A 368 13.81 173.74 -26.39
C LEU A 368 14.12 174.75 -25.27
N THR A 369 15.01 174.38 -24.35
CA THR A 369 15.42 175.22 -23.22
C THR A 369 16.24 176.45 -23.68
N LYS A 370 17.06 176.33 -24.74
CA LYS A 370 17.81 177.46 -25.33
C LYS A 370 16.92 178.47 -26.07
N ALA A 371 15.80 178.03 -26.66
CA ALA A 371 14.88 178.90 -27.40
C ALA A 371 14.03 179.80 -26.48
N LEU A 372 13.64 179.32 -25.30
CA LEU A 372 12.81 180.07 -24.34
C LEU A 372 13.56 181.23 -23.64
N ALA A 373 14.89 181.17 -23.54
CA ALA A 373 15.70 182.20 -22.90
C ALA A 373 15.84 183.50 -23.74
N MET A 374 15.66 183.45 -25.07
CA MET A 374 15.81 184.63 -25.96
C MET A 374 14.52 185.46 -26.13
N LEU A 375 13.34 184.93 -25.79
CA LEU A 375 12.06 185.57 -26.14
C LEU A 375 11.53 186.57 -25.08
N LYS A 376 12.16 186.68 -23.91
CA LYS A 376 11.60 187.45 -22.76
C LYS A 376 12.18 188.88 -22.58
N LYS A 377 12.86 189.46 -23.58
CA LYS A 377 13.59 190.74 -23.45
C LYS A 377 13.12 191.91 -24.34
N SER A 378 11.95 191.87 -24.99
CA SER A 378 11.51 192.97 -25.86
C SER A 378 9.99 193.09 -26.04
N SER A 379 9.33 194.02 -25.34
CA SER A 379 8.30 194.93 -25.91
C SER A 379 7.63 195.80 -24.83
N ASP A 380 7.79 197.12 -24.97
CA ASP A 380 7.18 198.24 -24.22
C ASP A 380 6.76 199.31 -25.27
N SER A 381 5.75 200.15 -24.94
CA SER A 381 5.40 201.52 -25.47
C SER A 381 4.07 201.73 -26.24
N GLU A 382 3.26 202.70 -25.75
CA GLU A 382 2.65 203.81 -26.53
C GLU A 382 2.05 204.93 -25.62
N THR A 383 2.37 206.20 -25.92
CA THR A 383 1.98 207.47 -25.22
C THR A 383 1.82 208.62 -26.25
N VAL A 384 0.99 209.66 -26.00
CA VAL A 384 0.65 210.77 -26.95
C VAL A 384 1.04 212.19 -26.43
N ASP A 385 1.44 213.09 -27.35
CA ASP A 385 2.03 214.44 -27.16
C ASP A 385 1.07 215.60 -26.82
N LYS A 386 1.54 216.54 -25.98
CA LYS A 386 0.71 217.57 -25.31
C LYS A 386 0.69 218.96 -25.97
N GLU A 387 1.65 219.31 -26.83
CA GLU A 387 1.73 220.65 -27.43
C GLU A 387 0.73 220.87 -28.57
N LEU A 388 0.40 219.80 -29.32
CA LEU A 388 -0.55 219.86 -30.43
C LEU A 388 -1.99 220.16 -29.96
N ILE A 389 -2.38 219.60 -28.80
CA ILE A 389 -3.73 219.71 -28.24
C ILE A 389 -4.00 221.13 -27.72
N SER A 390 -3.00 221.78 -27.14
CA SER A 390 -3.14 223.14 -26.58
C SER A 390 -3.45 224.19 -27.68
N ASN A 391 -2.78 224.09 -28.83
CA ASN A 391 -3.00 225.00 -29.95
C ASN A 391 -4.41 224.85 -30.58
N LEU A 392 -4.92 223.61 -30.64
CA LEU A 392 -6.23 223.30 -31.21
C LEU A 392 -7.37 223.86 -30.33
N LEU A 393 -7.18 223.89 -29.01
CA LEU A 393 -8.17 224.37 -28.03
C LEU A 393 -8.25 225.91 -27.95
N ILE A 394 -7.13 226.61 -28.15
CA ILE A 394 -7.10 228.09 -28.19
C ILE A 394 -7.85 228.62 -29.43
N SER A 395 -7.66 227.99 -30.59
CA SER A 395 -8.36 228.34 -31.83
C SER A 395 -9.89 228.24 -31.68
N PHE A 396 -10.37 227.24 -30.93
CA PHE A 396 -11.80 227.02 -30.71
C PHE A 396 -12.49 228.10 -29.85
N VAL A 397 -11.79 228.66 -28.87
CA VAL A 397 -12.36 229.67 -27.95
C VAL A 397 -12.42 231.06 -28.58
N ALA A 398 -11.49 231.38 -29.49
CA ALA A 398 -11.41 232.69 -30.13
C ALA A 398 -12.53 232.96 -31.17
N ILE A 399 -13.25 231.92 -31.62
CA ILE A 399 -14.30 232.05 -32.64
C ILE A 399 -15.65 232.49 -32.02
N PRO A 400 -16.23 233.65 -32.42
CA PRO A 400 -17.52 234.13 -31.93
C PRO A 400 -18.68 233.18 -32.32
N ARG A 401 -19.67 233.04 -31.42
CA ARG A 401 -20.65 231.93 -31.31
C ARG A 401 -21.60 231.65 -32.50
N ALA A 402 -21.48 232.34 -33.63
CA ALA A 402 -22.40 232.22 -34.76
C ALA A 402 -21.74 231.87 -36.11
N ASP A 403 -20.45 231.50 -36.11
CA ASP A 403 -19.72 231.12 -37.33
C ASP A 403 -19.66 229.58 -37.50
N PRO A 404 -20.07 229.01 -38.65
CA PRO A 404 -20.02 227.57 -38.93
C PRO A 404 -18.61 226.96 -38.86
N LYS A 405 -17.53 227.73 -38.99
CA LYS A 405 -16.14 227.22 -38.90
C LYS A 405 -15.78 226.64 -37.53
N LYS A 406 -16.57 226.93 -36.50
CA LYS A 406 -16.36 226.42 -35.14
C LYS A 406 -16.57 224.90 -35.03
N PHE A 407 -17.45 224.34 -35.87
CA PHE A 407 -17.77 222.91 -35.86
C PHE A 407 -16.68 222.06 -36.53
N GLU A 408 -16.05 222.54 -37.60
CA GLU A 408 -14.93 221.84 -38.25
C GLU A 408 -13.71 221.68 -37.33
N VAL A 409 -13.41 222.69 -36.50
CA VAL A 409 -12.30 222.60 -35.53
C VAL A 409 -12.63 221.61 -34.41
N LEU A 410 -13.90 221.53 -33.99
CA LEU A 410 -14.34 220.57 -32.97
C LEU A 410 -14.27 219.12 -33.48
N GLU A 411 -14.59 218.91 -34.76
CA GLU A 411 -14.49 217.61 -35.43
C GLU A 411 -13.02 217.15 -35.52
N LEU A 412 -12.09 218.06 -35.85
CA LEU A 412 -10.64 217.79 -35.86
C LEU A 412 -10.06 217.40 -34.49
N ILE A 413 -10.53 218.03 -33.40
CA ILE A 413 -10.13 217.66 -32.03
C ILE A 413 -10.58 216.22 -31.71
N SER A 414 -11.80 215.85 -32.10
CA SER A 414 -12.38 214.54 -31.81
C SER A 414 -11.61 213.39 -32.48
N SER A 415 -11.07 213.64 -33.68
CA SER A 415 -10.31 212.64 -34.43
C SER A 415 -8.90 212.41 -33.88
N PHE A 416 -8.25 213.43 -33.29
CA PHE A 416 -6.87 213.30 -32.80
C PHE A 416 -6.78 212.72 -31.39
N LEU A 417 -7.81 212.89 -30.55
CA LEU A 417 -7.85 212.33 -29.19
C LEU A 417 -8.59 210.99 -29.09
N ASN A 418 -8.95 210.36 -30.22
CA ASN A 418 -9.77 209.14 -30.28
C ASN A 418 -10.97 209.20 -29.32
N TRP A 419 -11.80 210.22 -29.46
CA TRP A 419 -12.99 210.34 -28.62
C TRP A 419 -13.96 209.20 -28.91
N ASP A 420 -14.33 208.51 -27.84
CA ASP A 420 -15.39 207.52 -27.84
C ASP A 420 -16.74 208.18 -28.11
N ASP A 421 -17.68 207.44 -28.70
CA ASP A 421 -18.89 208.03 -29.28
C ASP A 421 -19.80 208.75 -28.25
N ASP A 422 -19.74 208.35 -26.98
CA ASP A 422 -20.40 209.06 -25.86
C ASP A 422 -19.86 210.49 -25.66
N LYS A 423 -18.55 210.70 -25.84
CA LYS A 423 -17.91 212.02 -25.69
C LYS A 423 -18.23 212.94 -26.87
N LYS A 424 -18.43 212.38 -28.07
CA LYS A 424 -18.89 213.11 -29.25
C LYS A 424 -20.35 213.57 -29.12
N GLN A 425 -21.19 212.79 -28.43
CA GLN A 425 -22.58 213.15 -28.15
C GLN A 425 -22.68 214.34 -27.17
N GLN A 426 -21.83 214.37 -26.13
CA GLN A 426 -21.82 215.45 -25.14
C GLN A 426 -21.28 216.79 -25.69
N ALA A 427 -20.42 216.73 -26.71
CA ALA A 427 -19.91 217.88 -27.44
C ALA A 427 -20.87 218.43 -28.52
N GLY A 428 -22.04 217.79 -28.70
CA GLY A 428 -23.09 218.22 -29.64
C GLY A 428 -22.85 217.80 -31.10
N LEU A 429 -21.93 216.87 -31.36
CA LEU A 429 -21.56 216.45 -32.72
C LEU A 429 -22.48 215.35 -33.31
N ILE A 430 -23.28 214.62 -32.49
CA ILE A 430 -24.15 213.50 -32.93
C ILE A 430 -25.51 213.52 -32.19
N TYR A 431 -26.62 213.28 -32.91
CA TYR A 431 -28.00 213.19 -32.39
C TYR A 431 -28.49 211.72 -32.48
N ALA A 432 -28.77 211.07 -31.35
CA ALA A 432 -28.96 209.61 -31.30
C ALA A 432 -30.41 209.14 -31.58
N ALA A 433 -30.57 207.99 -32.25
CA ALA A 433 -31.59 206.95 -31.95
C ALA A 433 -31.68 205.87 -33.05
N ASN A 434 -30.74 204.90 -33.09
CA ASN A 434 -30.98 203.50 -33.49
C ASN A 434 -29.67 202.72 -33.47
N GLY A 435 -29.78 201.42 -33.23
CA GLY A 435 -28.64 200.53 -33.03
C GLY A 435 -27.76 200.29 -34.26
N GLN A 436 -26.52 199.86 -34.02
CA GLN A 436 -25.96 198.58 -34.49
C GLN A 436 -24.47 198.50 -34.13
N ARG A 437 -24.16 197.60 -33.17
CA ARG A 437 -23.02 196.66 -33.11
C ARG A 437 -21.58 197.24 -33.14
N PRO A 438 -20.53 196.50 -32.75
CA PRO A 438 -20.46 195.13 -32.26
C PRO A 438 -19.74 194.99 -30.90
N ASN A 439 -19.73 193.75 -30.44
CA ASN A 439 -18.73 193.12 -29.57
C ASN A 439 -19.18 192.74 -28.14
N THR A 440 -19.02 191.43 -27.91
CA THR A 440 -19.10 190.71 -26.63
C THR A 440 -20.48 190.23 -26.14
N ASN A 441 -21.25 189.64 -27.06
CA ASN A 441 -22.24 188.60 -26.76
C ASN A 441 -21.79 187.32 -27.48
N GLY A 442 -21.93 186.09 -27.00
CA GLY A 442 -22.67 185.50 -25.89
C GLY A 442 -22.46 183.98 -26.05
N SER A 443 -22.45 183.21 -24.98
CA SER A 443 -23.68 182.62 -24.50
C SER A 443 -23.81 182.76 -22.99
N ARG A 444 -24.74 183.64 -22.59
CA ARG A 444 -25.35 183.77 -21.27
C ARG A 444 -26.83 183.96 -21.55
N THR A 445 -27.64 182.98 -21.19
CA THR A 445 -28.99 183.17 -20.65
C THR A 445 -29.20 181.90 -19.82
N GLN A 446 -29.22 181.90 -18.51
CA GLN A 446 -30.02 182.68 -17.55
C GLN A 446 -29.25 182.53 -16.20
N ASN A 447 -29.31 183.32 -15.14
CA ASN A 447 -30.19 184.39 -14.73
C ASN A 447 -29.47 185.04 -13.54
N PHE A 448 -28.83 186.20 -13.74
CA PHE A 448 -28.34 187.06 -12.64
C PHE A 448 -29.48 187.94 -12.08
N VAL A 449 -30.61 187.96 -12.78
CA VAL A 449 -31.85 188.60 -12.34
C VAL A 449 -32.34 187.98 -11.04
N SER A 450 -32.19 186.66 -10.82
CA SER A 450 -32.54 186.02 -9.55
C SER A 450 -31.71 186.51 -8.37
N LEU A 451 -30.40 186.72 -8.58
CA LEU A 451 -29.46 187.16 -7.55
C LEU A 451 -29.67 188.63 -7.16
N TRP A 452 -30.22 189.45 -8.06
CA TRP A 452 -30.58 190.84 -7.74
C TRP A 452 -32.01 190.99 -7.22
N THR A 453 -32.97 190.14 -7.64
CA THR A 453 -34.28 190.08 -6.96
C THR A 453 -34.15 189.53 -5.54
N GLU A 454 -33.37 188.49 -5.28
CA GLU A 454 -33.22 187.94 -3.92
C GLU A 454 -32.47 188.91 -2.99
N PHE A 455 -31.48 189.64 -3.51
CA PHE A 455 -30.74 190.63 -2.72
C PHE A 455 -31.60 191.86 -2.40
N LEU A 456 -32.39 192.37 -3.35
CA LEU A 456 -33.24 193.54 -3.14
C LEU A 456 -34.55 193.21 -2.39
N GLU A 457 -35.10 192.00 -2.54
CA GLU A 457 -36.26 191.56 -1.77
C GLU A 457 -35.90 191.34 -0.29
N LYS A 458 -34.64 191.00 0.02
CA LYS A 458 -34.17 190.87 1.39
C LYS A 458 -33.79 192.19 2.07
N GLU A 459 -33.44 193.23 1.30
CA GLU A 459 -33.07 194.55 1.86
C GLU A 459 -34.19 195.60 1.84
N SER A 460 -35.27 195.42 1.06
CA SER A 460 -36.27 196.49 0.83
C SER A 460 -37.70 196.20 1.27
N VAL A 461 -37.97 195.06 1.92
CA VAL A 461 -39.22 194.86 2.68
C VAL A 461 -38.88 194.55 4.14
N ASN A 462 -38.65 195.65 4.88
CA ASN A 462 -38.83 195.88 6.32
C ASN A 462 -38.67 194.71 7.31
#